data_AF-O27069-F1
#
_entry.id   AF-O27069-F1
#
_cell.length_a   1.000
_cell.length_b   1.000
_cell.length_c   1.000
_cell.angle_alpha   90.00
_cell.angle_beta   90.00
_cell.angle_gamma   90.00
#
_symmetry.space_group_name_H-M   'P 1'
#
loop_
_entity.id
_entity.type
_entity.pdbx_description
1 polymer ?
#
loop_
_entity_poly.entity_id
_entity_poly.type
_entity_poly.pdbx_seq_one_letter_code
_entity_poly.pdbx_strand_id
1 'polypeptide(L)'
;MFPDAGAPPSDIRTNLSSKRLIISAKIPTSMHGKKIIIFTGPSLSHTEASSILEAEYRPPVRRGDIQEAMKENPDIIGIIDGVFHQSPAVGHREIIDAIRRGVKVVGGASMGP
;
A
#
# COMPACT_ATOMS: atom_id res chain seq x y z
N MET A 1 0.42 61.90 -33.70
CA MET A 1 1.59 61.16 -34.22
C MET A 1 2.37 60.66 -33.01
N PHE A 2 2.15 59.40 -32.63
CA PHE A 2 2.88 58.69 -31.57
C PHE A 2 3.33 57.36 -32.20
N PRO A 3 4.61 56.96 -32.07
CA PRO A 3 5.09 55.73 -32.67
C PRO A 3 4.89 54.51 -31.76
N ASP A 4 4.97 53.39 -32.45
CA ASP A 4 4.79 51.97 -32.15
C ASP A 4 5.41 51.42 -30.85
N ALA A 5 4.69 50.49 -30.21
CA ALA A 5 5.24 49.45 -29.34
C ALA A 5 4.30 48.24 -29.41
N GLY A 6 4.77 47.20 -30.11
CA GLY A 6 4.01 46.04 -30.55
C GLY A 6 3.19 45.31 -29.47
N ALA A 7 2.05 44.81 -29.90
CA ALA A 7 1.18 43.94 -29.12
C ALA A 7 1.93 42.66 -28.68
N PRO A 8 1.92 42.29 -27.39
CA PRO A 8 2.39 40.97 -26.97
C PRO A 8 1.38 39.89 -27.43
N PRO A 9 1.86 38.72 -27.88
CA PRO A 9 1.04 37.72 -28.55
C PRO A 9 0.15 36.91 -27.60
N SER A 10 -1.08 36.69 -28.07
CA SER A 10 -2.02 35.59 -27.80
C SER A 10 -1.76 34.68 -26.60
N ASP A 11 -2.57 34.94 -25.59
CA ASP A 11 -3.01 34.06 -24.53
C ASP A 11 -3.51 32.66 -24.98
N ILE A 12 -3.35 31.72 -24.04
CA ILE A 12 -4.15 30.49 -23.82
C ILE A 12 -3.89 29.32 -24.78
N ARG A 13 -2.90 28.48 -24.44
CA ARG A 13 -3.01 27.00 -24.48
C ARG A 13 -2.08 26.34 -23.47
N THR A 14 -2.44 26.36 -22.20
CA THR A 14 -1.91 25.40 -21.22
C THR A 14 -3.07 24.80 -20.43
N ASN A 15 -3.56 23.71 -21.00
CA ASN A 15 -4.01 22.50 -20.31
C ASN A 15 -4.93 22.70 -19.10
N LEU A 16 -6.20 22.89 -19.43
CA LEU A 16 -7.32 22.63 -18.54
C LEU A 16 -7.42 21.12 -18.26
N SER A 17 -6.79 20.62 -17.19
CA SER A 17 -7.38 19.54 -16.37
C SER A 17 -6.68 19.40 -15.02
N SER A 18 -6.59 20.53 -14.32
CA SER A 18 -6.48 20.57 -12.86
C SER A 18 -7.75 19.97 -12.24
N LYS A 19 -7.93 18.64 -12.28
CA LYS A 19 -9.03 17.92 -11.57
C LYS A 19 -8.65 16.50 -11.10
N ARG A 20 -7.38 16.24 -10.79
CA ARG A 20 -7.01 15.05 -9.99
C ARG A 20 -5.94 15.34 -8.95
N LEU A 21 -5.94 16.57 -8.45
CA LEU A 21 -5.42 16.91 -7.15
C LEU A 21 -6.46 16.40 -6.13
N ILE A 22 -6.01 15.86 -5.00
CA ILE A 22 -6.82 15.31 -3.88
C ILE A 22 -7.17 13.81 -3.94
N ILE A 23 -6.26 12.89 -4.27
CA ILE A 23 -6.20 11.57 -3.59
C ILE A 23 -4.74 11.10 -3.57
N SER A 24 -4.29 10.57 -2.43
CA SER A 24 -2.92 10.15 -2.10
C SER A 24 -1.93 11.29 -1.88
N ALA A 25 -2.10 11.95 -0.73
CA ALA A 25 -0.96 12.39 0.05
C ALA A 25 0.06 11.23 0.07
N LYS A 26 1.14 11.41 -0.68
CA LYS A 26 2.30 10.53 -0.70
C LYS A 26 2.82 10.52 0.74
N ILE A 27 2.46 9.49 1.49
CA ILE A 27 2.90 9.32 2.88
C ILE A 27 4.43 9.42 2.82
N PRO A 28 5.05 10.36 3.56
CA PRO A 28 6.47 10.63 3.42
C PRO A 28 7.26 9.37 3.76
N THR A 29 7.97 8.85 2.75
CA THR A 29 8.91 7.75 2.85
C THR A 29 10.05 8.19 3.77
N SER A 30 9.97 7.83 5.05
CA SER A 30 11.00 8.14 6.03
C SER A 30 12.29 7.38 5.70
N MET A 31 13.41 8.09 5.72
CA MET A 31 14.78 7.65 5.42
C MET A 31 15.38 6.64 6.43
N HIS A 32 14.62 5.64 6.85
CA HIS A 32 15.06 4.35 7.40
C HIS A 32 14.01 3.36 6.90
N GLY A 33 14.21 2.86 5.68
CA GLY A 33 13.18 2.15 4.93
C GLY A 33 12.64 0.96 5.72
N LYS A 34 11.43 1.10 6.25
CA LYS A 34 10.78 0.01 6.98
C LYS A 34 10.52 -1.14 6.01
N LYS A 35 10.81 -2.37 6.43
CA LYS A 35 10.48 -3.56 5.66
C LYS A 35 9.01 -3.91 5.88
N ILE A 36 8.20 -3.72 4.85
CA ILE A 36 6.75 -3.90 4.89
C ILE A 36 6.37 -5.07 3.98
N ILE A 37 5.64 -6.03 4.53
CA ILE A 37 5.08 -7.18 3.79
C ILE A 37 3.56 -7.08 3.86
N ILE A 38 2.88 -7.14 2.71
CA ILE A 38 1.42 -7.04 2.60
C ILE A 38 0.88 -8.31 1.92
N PHE A 39 -0.05 -9.00 2.58
CA PHE A 39 -0.78 -10.15 2.03
C PHE A 39 -2.11 -9.69 1.45
N THR A 40 -2.29 -9.81 0.13
CA THR A 40 -3.47 -9.29 -0.59
C THR A 40 -3.77 -10.09 -1.85
N GLY A 41 -4.97 -9.96 -2.41
CA GLY A 41 -5.35 -10.57 -3.68
C GLY A 41 -6.73 -10.13 -4.16
N PRO A 42 -7.81 -10.87 -3.84
CA PRO A 42 -9.15 -10.59 -4.37
C PRO A 42 -9.74 -9.26 -3.90
N SER A 43 -9.41 -8.77 -2.69
CA SER A 43 -9.93 -7.49 -2.20
C SER A 43 -9.13 -6.29 -2.72
N LEU A 44 -7.84 -6.47 -2.97
CA LEU A 44 -6.96 -5.44 -3.54
C LEU A 44 -5.84 -6.09 -4.35
N SER A 45 -5.76 -5.77 -5.64
CA SER A 45 -4.72 -6.33 -6.50
C SER A 45 -3.33 -5.78 -6.14
N HIS A 46 -2.28 -6.55 -6.43
CA HIS A 46 -0.90 -6.12 -6.20
C HIS A 46 -0.57 -4.83 -6.97
N THR A 47 -1.11 -4.67 -8.19
CA THR A 47 -0.89 -3.49 -9.02
C THR A 47 -1.54 -2.24 -8.41
N GLU A 48 -2.77 -2.34 -7.92
CA GLU A 48 -3.43 -1.22 -7.23
C GLU A 48 -2.72 -0.88 -5.92
N ALA A 49 -2.36 -1.90 -5.13
CA ALA A 49 -1.69 -1.71 -3.84
C ALA A 49 -0.32 -1.05 -3.99
N SER A 50 0.50 -1.52 -4.93
CA SER A 50 1.83 -0.96 -5.22
C SER A 50 1.81 0.48 -5.72
N SER A 51 0.68 0.95 -6.27
CA SER A 51 0.51 2.37 -6.61
C SER A 51 0.31 3.28 -5.39
N ILE A 52 -0.08 2.70 -4.24
CA ILE A 52 -0.39 3.41 -2.99
C ILE A 52 0.79 3.35 -2.01
N LEU A 53 1.40 2.17 -1.86
CA LEU A 53 2.48 1.92 -0.90
C LEU A 53 3.59 1.09 -1.55
N GLU A 54 4.83 1.51 -1.35
CA GLU A 54 5.99 0.69 -1.69
C GLU A 54 6.19 -0.36 -0.59
N ALA A 55 5.89 -1.61 -0.92
CA ALA A 55 5.96 -2.75 -0.01
C ALA A 55 6.17 -4.05 -0.81
N GLU A 56 6.53 -5.11 -0.11
CA GLU A 56 6.54 -6.44 -0.68
C GLU A 56 5.11 -7.02 -0.64
N TYR A 57 4.54 -7.28 -1.81
CA TYR A 57 3.19 -7.83 -1.92
C TYR A 57 3.23 -9.33 -2.13
N ARG A 58 2.54 -10.06 -1.25
CA ARG A 58 2.40 -11.51 -1.28
C ARG A 58 0.95 -11.91 -1.55
N PRO A 59 0.73 -13.14 -2.08
CA PRO A 59 -0.62 -13.69 -2.24
C PRO A 59 -1.43 -13.66 -0.93
N PRO A 60 -2.75 -13.90 -0.96
CA PRO A 60 -3.57 -13.95 0.24
C PRO A 60 -2.99 -14.91 1.29
N VAL A 61 -2.97 -14.46 2.55
CA VAL A 61 -2.27 -15.14 3.64
C VAL A 61 -2.83 -16.54 3.89
N ARG A 62 -1.92 -17.49 4.15
CA ARG A 62 -2.20 -18.86 4.56
C ARG A 62 -1.49 -19.17 5.87
N ARG A 63 -1.86 -20.28 6.51
CA ARG A 63 -1.14 -20.79 7.69
C ARG A 63 0.34 -21.02 7.32
N GLY A 64 1.25 -20.55 8.17
CA GLY A 64 2.70 -20.61 7.97
C GLY A 64 3.30 -19.38 7.31
N ASP A 65 2.52 -18.62 6.53
CA ASP A 65 3.07 -17.49 5.76
C ASP A 65 3.58 -16.35 6.65
N ILE A 66 2.91 -16.09 7.77
CA ILE A 66 3.39 -15.10 8.75
C ILE A 66 4.69 -15.57 9.36
N GLN A 67 4.82 -16.86 9.72
CA GLN A 67 6.07 -17.38 10.27
C GLN A 67 7.23 -17.28 9.26
N GLU A 68 6.95 -17.52 7.98
CA GLU A 68 7.94 -17.34 6.92
C GLU A 68 8.33 -15.87 6.75
N ALA A 69 7.34 -14.97 6.67
CA ALA A 69 7.56 -13.53 6.61
C ALA A 69 8.36 -13.03 7.81
N MET A 70 8.16 -13.59 9.00
CA MET A 70 8.91 -13.21 10.20
C MET A 70 10.41 -13.55 10.12
N LYS A 71 10.85 -14.52 9.31
CA LYS A 71 12.28 -14.84 9.12
C LYS A 71 13.05 -13.69 8.46
N GLU A 72 12.32 -12.82 7.79
CA GLU A 72 12.85 -11.70 7.04
C GLU A 72 12.94 -10.41 7.86
N ASN A 73 12.60 -10.47 9.16
CA ASN A 73 12.60 -9.35 10.11
C ASN A 73 11.82 -8.12 9.60
N PRO A 74 10.53 -8.28 9.25
CA PRO A 74 9.71 -7.17 8.80
C PRO A 74 9.42 -6.20 9.95
N ASP A 75 9.35 -4.92 9.67
CA ASP A 75 8.84 -3.93 10.61
C ASP A 75 7.31 -3.96 10.69
N ILE A 76 6.67 -4.27 9.56
CA ILE A 76 5.22 -4.19 9.39
C ILE A 76 4.73 -5.38 8.55
N ILE A 77 3.67 -6.02 9.02
CA ILE A 77 2.91 -7.03 8.26
C ILE A 77 1.48 -6.52 8.09
N GLY A 78 1.05 -6.35 6.84
CA GLY A 78 -0.33 -6.04 6.48
C GLY A 78 -1.08 -7.28 6.01
N ILE A 79 -2.30 -7.50 6.50
CA ILE A 79 -3.16 -8.62 6.12
C ILE A 79 -4.48 -8.06 5.57
N ILE A 80 -4.66 -8.17 4.25
CA ILE A 80 -5.85 -7.72 3.52
C ILE A 80 -6.72 -8.90 3.13
N ASP A 81 -6.11 -9.98 2.62
CA ASP A 81 -6.83 -11.17 2.16
C ASP A 81 -6.20 -12.44 2.74
N GLY A 82 -7.04 -13.42 3.08
CA GLY A 82 -6.63 -14.79 3.43
C GLY A 82 -7.30 -15.83 2.54
N VAL A 83 -6.73 -17.02 2.42
CA VAL A 83 -7.32 -18.10 1.60
C VAL A 83 -8.40 -18.87 2.37
N PHE A 84 -9.62 -18.91 1.83
CA PHE A 84 -10.81 -19.55 2.44
C PHE A 84 -11.13 -20.95 1.88
N HIS A 85 -10.12 -21.80 1.72
CA HIS A 85 -10.33 -23.16 1.18
C HIS A 85 -9.68 -24.21 2.07
N GLN A 86 -10.48 -24.78 3.00
CA GLN A 86 -10.18 -25.94 3.86
C GLN A 86 -8.88 -25.87 4.70
N SER A 87 -8.15 -24.76 4.64
CA SER A 87 -7.04 -24.47 5.52
C SER A 87 -7.60 -23.66 6.69
N PRO A 88 -7.33 -24.05 7.94
CA PRO A 88 -7.75 -23.25 9.08
C PRO A 88 -7.23 -21.82 8.91
N ALA A 89 -8.09 -20.84 9.22
CA ALA A 89 -7.76 -19.43 9.26
C ALA A 89 -6.39 -19.21 9.91
N VAL A 90 -5.66 -18.19 9.44
CA VAL A 90 -4.33 -17.83 9.97
C VAL A 90 -4.32 -18.06 11.47
N GLY A 91 -3.35 -18.84 11.94
CA GLY A 91 -3.33 -19.19 13.34
C GLY A 91 -3.22 -17.90 14.13
N HIS A 92 -4.20 -17.56 14.96
CA HIS A 92 -4.15 -16.39 15.84
C HIS A 92 -2.81 -16.30 16.60
N ARG A 93 -2.20 -17.47 16.89
CA ARG A 93 -0.85 -17.60 17.46
C ARG A 93 0.25 -16.96 16.62
N GLU A 94 0.22 -17.12 15.30
CA GLU A 94 1.23 -16.57 14.38
C GLU A 94 1.22 -15.04 14.40
N ILE A 95 0.02 -14.45 14.44
CA ILE A 95 -0.16 -12.99 14.58
C ILE A 95 0.33 -12.51 15.94
N ILE A 96 -0.05 -13.20 17.02
CA ILE A 96 0.38 -12.88 18.39
C ILE A 96 1.92 -12.96 18.51
N ASP A 97 2.53 -13.98 17.90
CA ASP A 97 3.99 -14.17 17.93
C ASP A 97 4.72 -13.04 17.17
N ALA A 98 4.17 -12.58 16.04
CA ALA A 98 4.70 -11.42 15.32
C ALA A 98 4.64 -10.14 16.17
N ILE A 99 3.49 -9.87 16.80
CA ILE A 99 3.30 -8.71 17.69
C ILE A 99 4.26 -8.77 18.88
N ARG A 100 4.42 -9.94 19.51
CA ARG A 100 5.37 -10.13 20.63
C ARG A 100 6.81 -9.89 20.25
N ARG A 101 7.17 -10.08 18.98
CA ARG A 101 8.51 -9.81 18.44
C ARG A 101 8.71 -8.35 18.01
N GLY A 102 7.74 -7.47 18.27
CA GLY A 102 7.82 -6.04 17.99
C GLY A 102 7.39 -5.65 16.57
N VAL A 103 6.87 -6.60 15.78
CA VAL A 103 6.38 -6.34 14.43
C VAL A 103 5.00 -5.71 14.51
N LYS A 104 4.78 -4.63 13.77
CA LYS A 104 3.46 -4.01 13.67
C LYS A 104 2.60 -4.82 12.70
N VAL A 105 1.59 -5.50 13.23
CA VAL A 105 0.60 -6.20 12.39
C VAL A 105 -0.62 -5.31 12.20
N VAL A 106 -1.03 -5.11 10.95
CA VAL A 106 -2.23 -4.35 10.58
C VAL A 106 -3.14 -5.28 9.77
N GLY A 107 -4.36 -5.51 10.22
CA GLY A 107 -5.31 -6.38 9.53
C GLY A 107 -6.68 -5.72 9.44
N GLY A 108 -7.29 -5.77 8.25
CA GLY A 108 -8.63 -5.22 7.99
C GLY A 108 -9.65 -6.26 7.53
N ALA A 109 -9.23 -7.52 7.34
CA ALA A 109 -10.10 -8.58 6.84
C ALA A 109 -10.98 -9.13 7.96
N SER A 110 -12.30 -9.13 7.74
CA SER A 110 -13.23 -9.96 8.50
C SER A 110 -12.83 -11.42 8.29
N MET A 111 -12.16 -12.02 9.27
CA MET A 111 -12.05 -13.47 9.31
C MET A 111 -13.48 -13.96 9.57
N GLY A 112 -14.12 -14.53 8.54
CA GLY A 112 -15.46 -15.10 8.66
C GLY A 112 -15.56 -16.12 9.80
N PRO A 113 -16.79 -16.49 10.20
CA PRO A 113 -17.07 -17.27 11.40
C PRO A 113 -16.32 -18.61 11.46
#